data_AF-A0A7D5S4Y9-F1
#
_entry.id   AF-A0A7D5S4Y9-F1
#
_cell.length_a   1.000
_cell.length_b   1.000
_cell.length_c   1.000
_cell.angle_alpha   90.00
_cell.angle_beta   90.00
_cell.angle_gamma   90.00
#
_symmetry.space_group_name_H-M   'P 1'
#
loop_
_entity.id
_entity.type
_entity.pdbx_description
1 polymer ?
#
loop_
_entity_poly.entity_id
_entity_poly.type
_entity_poly.pdbx_seq_one_letter_code
_entity_poly.pdbx_strand_id
1 'polypeptide(L)' 'MNTPKATQAELKIMDATGRLVKTVSLSLTEGLNTTQVSMEGLADGMYMIRLSNDKGLNYSQLVRKTNVIYMDKL' A
#
# COMPACT_ATOMS: atom_id res chain seq x y z
N MET A 1 -12.24 -29.04 11.91
CA MET A 1 -12.23 -28.05 10.82
C MET A 1 -11.02 -27.15 11.01
N ASN A 2 -10.15 -27.02 10.00
CA ASN A 2 -9.03 -26.07 10.06
C ASN A 2 -9.52 -24.73 9.50
N THR A 3 -9.80 -23.77 10.37
CA THR A 3 -10.02 -22.39 9.94
C THR A 3 -8.67 -21.80 9.50
N PRO A 4 -8.57 -21.16 8.32
CA PRO A 4 -7.36 -20.45 7.91
C PRO A 4 -6.89 -19.49 9.00
N LYS A 5 -5.63 -19.62 9.45
CA LYS A 5 -5.10 -18.78 10.52
C LYS A 5 -4.74 -17.41 9.97
N ALA A 6 -5.42 -16.37 10.46
CA ALA A 6 -5.07 -15.01 10.12
C ALA A 6 -3.61 -14.69 10.52
N THR A 7 -2.88 -14.02 9.64
CA THR A 7 -1.52 -13.54 9.89
C THR A 7 -1.50 -12.01 9.80
N GLN A 8 -0.91 -11.37 10.81
CA GLN A 8 -0.76 -9.92 10.82
C GLN A 8 0.32 -9.49 9.85
N ALA A 9 0.08 -8.38 9.15
CA ALA A 9 1.06 -7.73 8.28
C ALA A 9 0.91 -6.20 8.40
N GLU A 10 1.96 -5.49 8.00
CA GLU A 10 1.97 -4.04 7.91
C GLU A 10 2.16 -3.63 6.44
N LEU A 11 1.29 -2.74 5.96
CA LEU A 11 1.49 -2.00 4.73
C LEU A 11 1.99 -0.59 5.08
N LYS A 12 3.17 -0.24 4.59
CA LYS A 12 3.79 1.08 4.74
C LYS A 12 3.85 1.77 3.40
N ILE A 13 3.52 3.06 3.38
CA ILE A 13 3.68 3.93 2.22
C ILE A 13 4.73 4.97 2.58
N MET A 14 5.80 5.02 1.79
CA MET A 14 6.90 5.97 1.93
C MET A 14 6.97 6.86 0.71
N ASP A 15 7.23 8.14 0.89
CA ASP A 15 7.50 9.05 -0.23
C ASP A 15 8.92 8.84 -0.78
N ALA A 16 9.26 9.55 -1.87
CA ALA A 16 10.55 9.44 -2.54
C ALA A 16 11.78 9.74 -1.66
N THR A 17 11.60 10.41 -0.52
CA THR A 17 12.67 10.69 0.45
C THR A 17 12.87 9.56 1.47
N GLY A 18 12.01 8.54 1.43
CA GLY A 18 11.95 7.47 2.43
C GLY A 18 11.12 7.83 3.67
N ARG A 19 10.51 9.01 3.71
CA ARG A 19 9.63 9.40 4.82
C ARG A 19 8.36 8.57 4.78
N LEU A 20 8.03 7.95 5.92
CA LEU A 20 6.79 7.20 6.13
C LEU A 20 5.59 8.17 6.13
N VAL A 21 4.67 8.00 5.20
CA VAL A 21 3.46 8.85 5.07
C VAL A 21 2.17 8.13 5.48
N LYS A 22 2.16 6.78 5.49
CA LYS A 22 1.02 6.00 5.98
C LYS A 22 1.46 4.60 6.43
N THR A 23 0.81 4.10 7.47
CA THR A 23 0.88 2.69 7.91
C THR A 23 -0.53 2.13 8.01
N VAL A 24 -0.72 0.90 7.56
CA VAL A 24 -1.99 0.16 7.64
C VAL A 24 -1.69 -1.23 8.20
N SER A 25 -2.32 -1.57 9.31
CA SER A 25 -2.28 -2.94 9.87
C SER A 25 -3.29 -3.82 9.13
N LEU A 26 -2.87 -5.00 8.70
CA LEU A 26 -3.66 -5.94 7.94
C LEU A 26 -3.74 -7.27 8.68
N SER A 27 -4.92 -7.90 8.63
CA SER A 27 -5.12 -9.29 9.05
C SER A 27 -5.36 -10.13 7.81
N LEU A 28 -4.32 -10.83 7.35
CA LEU A 28 -4.35 -11.61 6.12
C LEU A 28 -4.90 -13.01 6.38
N THR A 29 -5.85 -13.46 5.58
CA THR A 29 -6.29 -14.87 5.55
C THR A 29 -5.63 -15.63 4.40
N GLU A 30 -5.73 -16.96 4.39
CA GLU A 30 -5.30 -17.75 3.23
C GLU A 30 -6.06 -17.32 1.97
N GLY A 31 -5.37 -17.31 0.83
CA GLY A 31 -5.93 -16.90 -0.47
C GLY A 31 -5.75 -15.42 -0.80
N LEU A 32 -6.68 -14.88 -1.59
CA LEU A 32 -6.65 -13.50 -2.07
C LEU A 32 -7.14 -12.53 -1.00
N ASN A 33 -6.32 -11.54 -0.68
CA ASN A 33 -6.68 -10.44 0.23
C ASN A 33 -6.68 -9.14 -0.57
N THR A 34 -7.72 -8.32 -0.39
CA THR A 34 -7.83 -7.01 -1.04
C THR A 34 -7.98 -5.94 0.04
N THR A 35 -7.23 -4.84 -0.09
CA THR A 35 -7.36 -3.67 0.77
C THR A 35 -7.23 -2.41 -0.05
N GLN A 36 -8.15 -1.46 0.14
CA GLN A 36 -8.09 -0.16 -0.48
C GLN A 36 -7.44 0.84 0.48
N VAL A 37 -6.47 1.61 -0.02
CA VAL A 37 -5.78 2.63 0.77
C VAL A 37 -5.86 3.95 0.02
N SER A 38 -6.49 4.95 0.64
CA SER A 38 -6.56 6.29 0.06
C SER A 38 -5.18 6.96 0.06
N MET A 39 -4.83 7.51 -1.10
CA MET A 39 -3.66 8.37 -1.35
C MET A 39 -4.06 9.86 -1.41
N GLU A 40 -5.29 10.18 -1.02
CA GLU A 40 -5.78 11.56 -0.97
C GLU A 40 -4.97 12.40 0.04
N GLY A 41 -4.77 13.68 -0.29
CA GLY A 41 -3.94 14.59 0.51
C GLY A 41 -2.44 14.38 0.37
N LEU A 42 -1.99 13.29 -0.29
CA LEU A 42 -0.58 13.10 -0.63
C LEU A 42 -0.23 13.88 -1.91
N ALA A 43 0.94 14.50 -1.90
CA ALA A 43 1.46 15.24 -3.05
C ALA A 43 1.70 14.31 -4.24
N ASP A 44 1.77 14.89 -5.44
CA ASP A 44 2.19 14.13 -6.62
C ASP A 44 3.65 13.71 -6.49
N GLY A 45 3.96 12.49 -6.93
CA GLY A 45 5.29 11.94 -6.77
C GLY A 45 5.35 10.42 -6.80
N MET A 46 6.56 9.92 -6.57
CA MET A 46 6.82 8.50 -6.42
C MET A 46 6.65 8.07 -4.97
N TYR A 47 6.02 6.91 -4.78
CA TYR A 47 5.81 6.29 -3.48
C TYR A 47 6.25 4.83 -3.52
N MET A 48 6.87 4.38 -2.44
CA MET A 48 7.13 2.97 -2.19
C MET A 48 6.04 2.43 -1.27
N ILE A 49 5.32 1.42 -1.75
CA ILE A 49 4.41 0.61 -0.95
C ILE A 49 5.18 -0.63 -0.52
N ARG A 50 5.29 -0.87 0.78
CA ARG A 50 5.93 -2.05 1.37
C ARG A 50 4.92 -2.84 2.18
N LEU A 51 4.78 -4.13 1.88
CA LEU A 51 3.97 -5.07 2.65
C LEU A 51 4.90 -6.06 3.35
N SER A 52 4.84 -6.15 4.68
CA SER A 52 5.72 -7.04 5.42
C SER A 52 5.10 -7.64 6.68
N ASN A 53 5.62 -8.78 7.13
CA ASN A 53 5.36 -9.34 8.46
C ASN A 53 6.62 -10.00 9.05
N ASP A 54 6.49 -10.55 10.25
CA ASP A 54 7.54 -11.26 10.99
C ASP A 54 7.75 -12.71 10.52
N LYS A 55 7.01 -13.17 9.51
CA LYS A 55 7.04 -14.54 8.98
C LYS A 55 7.65 -14.63 7.57
N GLY A 56 8.38 -13.59 7.15
CA GLY A 56 9.09 -13.58 5.87
C GLY A 56 8.30 -13.01 4.68
N LEU A 57 7.07 -12.54 4.88
CA LEU A 57 6.43 -11.68 3.88
C LEU A 57 7.20 -10.37 3.82
N ASN A 58 7.77 -10.04 2.66
CA ASN A 58 8.44 -8.77 2.42
C ASN A 58 8.36 -8.44 0.93
N TYR A 59 7.36 -7.65 0.56
CA TYR A 59 7.12 -7.21 -0.80
C TYR A 59 7.21 -5.69 -0.87
N SER A 60 7.68 -5.16 -1.99
CA SER A 60 7.74 -3.71 -2.23
C SER A 60 7.43 -3.39 -3.67
N GLN A 61 6.73 -2.29 -3.88
CA GLN A 61 6.34 -1.81 -5.20
C GLN A 61 6.41 -0.28 -5.24
N LEU A 62 6.94 0.25 -6.34
CA LEU A 62 6.91 1.68 -6.62
C LEU A 62 5.62 2.04 -7.38
N VAL A 63 4.98 3.12 -6.95
CA VAL A 63 3.76 3.67 -7.58
C VAL A 63 3.95 5.17 -7.77
N ARG A 64 3.50 5.69 -8.92
CA ARG A 64 3.47 7.12 -9.21
C ARG A 64 2.06 7.65 -8.97
N LYS A 65 1.91 8.63 -8.07
CA LYS A 65 0.69 9.42 -7.92
C LYS A 65 0.79 10.67 -8.80
N THR A 66 -0.25 10.94 -9.58
CA THR A 66 -0.34 12.12 -10.45
C THR A 66 -1.77 12.68 -10.43
N ASN A 67 -1.94 13.97 -10.22
CA ASN A 67 -3.20 14.68 -10.39
C ASN A 67 -3.15 15.35 -11.77
N VAL A 68 -3.33 14.58 -12.84
CA VAL A 68 -3.47 15.17 -14.17
C VAL A 68 -4.95 15.41 -14.42
N ILE A 69 -5.35 16.68 -14.51
CA ILE A 69 -6.66 17.07 -15.03
C ILE A 69 -6.50 17.20 -16.54
N TYR A 70 -7.11 16.29 -17.30
CA TYR A 70 -7.26 16.47 -18.73
C TYR A 70 -8.39 17.46 -18.97
N MET A 71 -8.08 18.59 -19.60
CA MET A 71 -9.10 19.47 -20.17
C MET A 71 -9.15 19.19 -21.67
N ASP A 72 -10.30 18.69 -22.14
CA ASP A 72 -10.55 18.60 -23.56
C ASP A 72 -10.54 20.03 -24.12
N LYS A 73 -9.65 20.28 -25.08
CA LYS A 73 -9.63 21.56 -25.81
C LYS A 73 -10.89 21.60 -26.68
N LEU A 74 -11.76 22.56 -26.41
CA LEU A 74 -12.87 22.97 -27.28
C LEU A 74 -12.34 23.50 -28.62
#